data_AF-A0AA92DE16-F1
#
_entry.id   AF-A0AA92DE16-F1
#
_cell.length_a   1.000
_cell.length_b   1.000
_cell.length_c   1.000
_cell.angle_alpha   90.00
_cell.angle_beta   90.00
_cell.angle_gamma   90.00
#
_symmetry.space_group_name_H-M   'P 1'
#
loop_
_entity.id
_entity.type
_entity.pdbx_description
1 polymer ?
#
loop_
_entity_poly.entity_id
_entity_poly.type
_entity_poly.pdbx_seq_one_letter_code
_entity_poly.pdbx_strand_id
1 'polypeptide(L)'
;MRMQEWNGTMVGIGRCCLGMIAGALMTLPAMAAQDEAAQKGATRDGAVIRLAQEPGREIGVACRYLDLNERPAPPEATLLCDAAADLVVRKLSGQGRSVVRLGLRTVAADAEPAEDRPPIVDGPILLVVLEGRQDWNGTGRPRLLLRARPVRDNAAAPSVGLPPVVIELGGEGWQAAADRALERVVGFALRDG
;
A
#
# COMPACT_ATOMS: atom_id res chain seq x y z
N MET A 1 43.94 44.81 28.26
CA MET A 1 45.22 45.18 28.89
C MET A 1 46.01 43.89 29.11
N ARG A 2 47.21 43.77 28.46
CA ARG A 2 48.39 42.86 28.62
C ARG A 2 48.18 41.40 29.10
N MET A 3 48.81 40.35 28.56
CA MET A 3 50.19 40.10 28.08
C MET A 3 50.14 38.94 27.04
N GLN A 4 50.78 39.01 25.85
CA GLN A 4 52.13 38.53 25.51
C GLN A 4 52.46 37.13 26.06
N GLU A 5 52.41 36.09 25.22
CA GLU A 5 53.46 35.52 24.34
C GLU A 5 54.09 34.29 24.98
N TRP A 6 54.25 33.20 24.22
CA TRP A 6 55.46 32.36 24.11
C TRP A 6 55.27 31.36 22.94
N ASN A 7 56.38 31.13 22.24
CA ASN A 7 56.56 30.56 20.91
C ASN A 7 56.69 29.02 20.87
N GLY A 8 56.56 28.45 19.65
CA GLY A 8 57.15 27.16 19.25
C GLY A 8 56.30 26.38 18.23
N THR A 9 56.28 26.70 16.92
CA THR A 9 57.07 26.07 15.81
C THR A 9 56.85 24.54 15.69
N MET A 10 56.28 23.95 14.62
CA MET A 10 56.95 23.56 13.34
C MET A 10 55.87 22.82 12.46
N VAL A 11 55.45 23.26 11.26
CA VAL A 11 55.93 22.96 9.86
C VAL A 11 56.17 21.46 9.59
N GLY A 12 55.77 20.77 8.51
CA GLY A 12 55.23 21.07 7.17
C GLY A 12 54.66 19.76 6.53
N ILE A 13 53.72 19.79 5.58
CA ILE A 13 53.85 19.86 4.09
C ILE A 13 54.67 18.74 3.43
N GLY A 14 54.05 18.05 2.44
CA GLY A 14 54.70 17.29 1.35
C GLY A 14 54.10 15.88 1.20
N ARG A 15 53.20 15.53 0.26
CA ARG A 15 53.12 15.62 -1.21
C ARG A 15 54.12 14.72 -1.98
N CYS A 16 53.54 13.87 -2.84
CA CYS A 16 54.04 13.29 -4.11
C CYS A 16 54.97 12.05 -4.11
N CYS A 17 54.60 11.09 -5.00
CA CYS A 17 55.39 10.19 -5.89
C CYS A 17 54.60 8.86 -6.01
N LEU A 18 53.88 8.48 -7.08
CA LEU A 18 54.21 8.37 -8.52
C LEU A 18 55.44 7.48 -8.79
N GLY A 19 55.16 6.27 -9.31
CA GLY A 19 56.11 5.29 -9.89
C GLY A 19 55.33 4.02 -10.25
N MET A 20 54.74 3.89 -11.44
CA MET A 20 55.29 3.37 -12.71
C MET A 20 55.82 1.91 -12.71
N ILE A 21 55.05 1.06 -13.39
CA ILE A 21 55.41 0.07 -14.45
C ILE A 21 56.26 -1.16 -14.06
N ALA A 22 55.66 -2.37 -14.20
CA ALA A 22 56.04 -3.38 -15.21
C ALA A 22 55.89 -4.84 -14.72
N GLY A 23 55.11 -5.63 -15.47
CA GLY A 23 55.47 -7.00 -15.83
C GLY A 23 55.03 -8.15 -14.92
N ALA A 24 53.97 -8.86 -15.30
CA ALA A 24 54.07 -10.23 -15.84
C ALA A 24 52.66 -10.81 -16.06
N LEU A 25 52.38 -11.20 -17.30
CA LEU A 25 51.24 -11.99 -17.72
C LEU A 25 51.23 -13.35 -17.00
N MET A 26 50.06 -13.79 -16.52
CA MET A 26 49.60 -15.16 -16.76
C MET A 26 48.14 -15.13 -17.20
N THR A 27 47.94 -15.66 -18.40
CA THR A 27 46.68 -15.93 -19.08
C THR A 27 45.96 -17.13 -18.50
N LEU A 28 44.64 -17.04 -18.29
CA LEU A 28 43.70 -18.16 -18.42
C LEU A 28 42.36 -17.67 -19.01
N PRO A 29 41.68 -18.49 -19.84
CA PRO A 29 40.69 -18.03 -20.80
C PRO A 29 39.24 -18.18 -20.35
N ALA A 30 38.39 -17.35 -20.96
CA ALA A 30 36.99 -17.58 -21.34
C ALA A 30 36.09 -18.48 -20.46
N MET A 31 35.14 -17.86 -19.77
CA MET A 31 33.70 -18.19 -19.85
C MET A 31 32.91 -17.32 -18.87
N ALA A 32 32.13 -16.38 -19.39
CA ALA A 32 30.90 -15.89 -18.77
C ALA A 32 30.12 -15.11 -19.83
N ALA A 33 29.60 -15.85 -20.81
CA ALA A 33 28.46 -15.41 -21.60
C ALA A 33 27.23 -15.44 -20.70
N GLN A 34 27.05 -14.47 -19.80
CA GLN A 34 25.83 -14.32 -19.00
C GLN A 34 25.66 -12.86 -18.57
N ASP A 35 25.23 -11.99 -19.50
CA ASP A 35 24.47 -10.80 -19.09
C ASP A 35 23.48 -10.31 -20.17
N GLU A 36 22.94 -11.25 -20.96
CA GLU A 36 21.82 -11.00 -21.89
C GLU A 36 20.44 -11.30 -21.27
N ALA A 37 20.34 -11.32 -19.93
CA ALA A 37 19.07 -11.56 -19.23
C ALA A 37 18.64 -10.43 -18.27
N ALA A 38 19.38 -9.33 -18.16
CA ALA A 38 19.04 -8.21 -17.27
C ALA A 38 18.31 -7.04 -17.96
N GLN A 39 18.10 -7.11 -19.28
CA GLN A 39 17.48 -6.03 -20.06
C GLN A 39 16.33 -6.52 -20.96
N LYS A 40 15.44 -7.34 -20.41
CA LYS A 40 14.07 -7.48 -20.93
C LYS A 40 13.10 -7.52 -19.76
N GLY A 41 12.30 -6.46 -19.61
CA GLY A 41 11.02 -6.56 -18.90
C GLY A 41 10.88 -5.85 -17.56
N ALA A 42 11.78 -4.96 -17.16
CA ALA A 42 11.45 -3.96 -16.13
C ALA A 42 10.66 -2.79 -16.76
N THR A 43 9.56 -3.10 -17.46
CA THR A 43 8.51 -2.11 -17.68
C THR A 43 7.99 -1.73 -16.31
N ARG A 44 7.89 -0.42 -16.09
CA ARG A 44 7.30 0.23 -14.92
C ARG A 44 5.79 -0.04 -14.85
N ASP A 45 5.38 -1.31 -14.77
CA ASP A 45 4.03 -1.76 -14.37
C ASP A 45 3.93 -1.84 -12.83
N GLY A 46 4.78 -1.07 -12.15
CA GLY A 46 4.73 -0.92 -10.72
C GLY A 46 3.45 -0.21 -10.32
N ALA A 47 2.51 -1.00 -9.79
CA ALA A 47 1.44 -0.61 -8.88
C ALA A 47 0.03 -0.40 -9.45
N VAL A 48 -0.37 -1.22 -10.44
CA VAL A 48 -1.78 -1.53 -10.64
C VAL A 48 -1.97 -3.03 -10.40
N ILE A 49 -2.77 -3.39 -9.41
CA ILE A 49 -3.08 -4.79 -9.09
C ILE A 49 -4.47 -5.11 -9.61
N ARG A 50 -4.52 -6.16 -10.42
CA ARG A 50 -5.67 -6.52 -11.26
C ARG A 50 -6.39 -7.70 -10.63
N LEU A 51 -7.22 -7.43 -9.62
CA LEU A 51 -7.87 -8.47 -8.80
C LEU A 51 -8.61 -9.54 -9.62
N ALA A 52 -9.24 -9.18 -10.74
CA ALA A 52 -9.97 -10.15 -11.54
C ALA A 52 -9.05 -11.10 -12.35
N GLN A 53 -7.81 -10.71 -12.65
CA GLN A 53 -6.83 -11.52 -13.37
C GLN A 53 -6.01 -12.45 -12.46
N GLU A 54 -6.09 -12.23 -11.15
CA GLU A 54 -5.43 -13.10 -10.16
C GLU A 54 -6.04 -14.51 -10.17
N PRO A 55 -5.20 -15.55 -10.01
CA PRO A 55 -5.67 -16.93 -9.94
C PRO A 55 -6.57 -17.15 -8.70
N GLY A 56 -7.34 -18.22 -8.73
CA GLY A 56 -8.23 -18.63 -7.64
C GLY A 56 -9.71 -18.53 -8.00
N ARG A 57 -10.52 -19.39 -7.36
CA ARG A 57 -11.97 -19.46 -7.59
C ARG A 57 -12.74 -18.45 -6.74
N GLU A 58 -12.10 -17.92 -5.70
CA GLU A 58 -12.70 -16.99 -4.76
C GLU A 58 -12.11 -15.59 -4.87
N ILE A 59 -12.87 -14.58 -4.45
CA ILE A 59 -12.37 -13.25 -4.08
C ILE A 59 -12.86 -12.93 -2.68
N GLY A 60 -11.92 -12.68 -1.77
CA GLY A 60 -12.23 -12.25 -0.41
C GLY A 60 -12.51 -10.75 -0.37
N VAL A 61 -13.52 -10.33 0.38
CA VAL A 61 -13.75 -8.91 0.69
C VAL A 61 -13.64 -8.73 2.19
N ALA A 62 -12.60 -8.02 2.62
CA ALA A 62 -12.35 -7.68 4.00
C ALA A 62 -12.45 -6.16 4.20
N CYS A 63 -12.91 -5.75 5.37
CA CYS A 63 -12.92 -4.34 5.74
C CYS A 63 -12.13 -4.11 7.03
N ARG A 64 -11.41 -2.99 7.07
CA ARG A 64 -10.67 -2.56 8.25
C ARG A 64 -11.10 -1.16 8.62
N TYR A 65 -11.60 -1.00 9.83
CA TYR A 65 -11.79 0.31 10.44
C TYR A 65 -10.57 0.69 11.28
N LEU A 66 -10.08 1.91 11.06
CA LEU A 66 -8.94 2.51 11.78
C LEU A 66 -9.35 3.92 12.22
N ASP A 67 -9.19 4.25 13.49
CA ASP A 67 -9.34 5.61 13.99
C ASP A 67 -8.14 5.97 14.86
N LEU A 68 -7.45 7.07 14.54
CA LEU A 68 -6.27 7.52 15.28
C LEU A 68 -6.58 7.96 16.72
N ASN A 69 -7.85 8.21 17.04
CA ASN A 69 -8.32 8.53 18.38
C ASN A 69 -9.03 7.34 19.03
N GLU A 70 -8.88 6.13 18.47
CA GLU A 70 -9.42 4.87 19.00
C GLU A 70 -10.94 4.89 19.25
N ARG A 71 -11.66 5.73 18.51
CA ARG A 71 -13.12 5.78 18.56
C ARG A 71 -13.69 4.46 18.02
N PRO A 72 -14.81 3.95 18.56
CA PRO A 72 -15.44 2.76 18.02
C PRO A 72 -15.87 2.98 16.57
N ALA A 73 -15.94 1.90 15.79
CA ALA A 73 -16.47 1.96 14.44
C ALA A 73 -17.93 2.44 14.46
N PRO A 74 -18.30 3.44 13.64
CA PRO A 74 -19.69 3.85 13.53
C PRO A 74 -20.51 2.73 12.86
N PRO A 75 -21.82 2.59 13.16
CA PRO A 75 -22.67 1.55 12.57
C PRO A 75 -22.63 1.52 11.03
N GLU A 76 -22.48 2.68 10.41
CA GLU A 76 -22.36 2.84 8.95
C GLU A 76 -21.13 2.15 8.38
N ALA A 77 -20.08 1.89 9.16
CA ALA A 77 -18.90 1.17 8.69
C ALA A 77 -19.23 -0.28 8.32
N THR A 78 -20.13 -0.94 9.06
CA THR A 78 -20.60 -2.29 8.73
C THR A 78 -21.42 -2.27 7.44
N LEU A 79 -22.33 -1.31 7.30
CA LEU A 79 -23.14 -1.12 6.09
C LEU A 79 -22.27 -0.90 4.85
N LEU A 80 -21.22 -0.08 4.98
CA LEU A 80 -20.25 0.16 3.92
C LEU A 80 -19.46 -1.10 3.55
N CYS A 81 -19.14 -1.95 4.55
CA CYS A 81 -18.44 -3.20 4.29
C CYS A 81 -19.31 -4.19 3.52
N ASP A 82 -20.57 -4.35 3.91
CA ASP A 82 -21.52 -5.21 3.23
C ASP A 82 -21.80 -4.70 1.80
N ALA A 83 -21.98 -3.39 1.64
CA ALA A 83 -22.16 -2.76 0.33
C ALA A 83 -20.95 -2.94 -0.59
N ALA A 84 -19.72 -2.93 -0.05
CA ALA A 84 -18.52 -3.22 -0.82
C ALA A 84 -18.51 -4.67 -1.31
N ALA A 85 -18.88 -5.63 -0.47
CA ALA A 85 -18.98 -7.04 -0.87
C ALA A 85 -20.08 -7.25 -1.93
N ASP A 86 -21.25 -6.63 -1.74
CA ASP A 86 -22.34 -6.66 -2.73
C ASP A 86 -21.91 -6.07 -4.07
N LEU A 87 -21.13 -5.00 -4.04
CA LEU A 87 -20.60 -4.38 -5.24
C LEU A 87 -19.64 -5.32 -5.99
N VAL A 88 -18.74 -5.99 -5.27
CA VAL A 88 -17.84 -6.99 -5.86
C VAL A 88 -18.63 -8.15 -6.47
N VAL A 89 -19.66 -8.65 -5.78
CA VAL A 89 -20.58 -9.68 -6.32
C VAL A 89 -21.20 -9.21 -7.65
N ARG A 90 -21.74 -7.99 -7.70
CA ARG A 90 -22.33 -7.44 -8.94
C ARG A 90 -21.31 -7.33 -10.06
N LYS A 91 -20.10 -6.85 -9.78
CA LYS A 91 -19.04 -6.65 -10.79
C LYS A 91 -18.46 -7.95 -11.33
N LEU A 92 -18.45 -9.02 -10.54
CA LEU A 92 -17.92 -10.34 -10.94
C LEU A 92 -18.98 -11.33 -11.40
N SER A 93 -20.25 -10.93 -11.41
CA SER A 93 -21.34 -11.79 -11.85
C SER A 93 -21.08 -12.31 -13.28
N GLY A 94 -21.18 -13.63 -13.46
CA GLY A 94 -20.90 -14.28 -14.73
C GLY A 94 -19.43 -14.64 -15.00
N GLN A 95 -18.50 -14.32 -14.10
CA GLN A 95 -17.07 -14.63 -14.25
C GLN A 95 -16.64 -15.97 -13.62
N GLY A 96 -17.59 -16.77 -13.10
CA GLY A 96 -17.30 -18.07 -12.49
C GLY A 96 -16.53 -18.01 -11.16
N ARG A 97 -16.49 -16.84 -10.51
CA ARG A 97 -15.84 -16.63 -9.21
C ARG A 97 -16.87 -16.44 -8.10
N SER A 98 -16.61 -17.00 -6.93
CA SER A 98 -17.37 -16.76 -5.71
C SER A 98 -16.78 -15.61 -4.91
N VAL A 99 -17.63 -14.90 -4.16
CA VAL A 99 -17.19 -13.82 -3.25
C VAL A 99 -17.31 -14.32 -1.81
N VAL A 100 -16.22 -14.22 -1.06
CA VAL A 100 -16.16 -14.59 0.36
C VAL A 100 -16.18 -13.31 1.19
N ARG A 101 -17.18 -13.15 2.05
CA ARG A 101 -17.32 -11.99 2.94
C ARG A 101 -16.51 -12.22 4.21
N LEU A 102 -15.45 -11.46 4.40
CA LEU A 102 -14.54 -11.59 5.55
C LEU A 102 -14.92 -10.65 6.70
N GLY A 103 -15.86 -9.72 6.44
CA GLY A 103 -16.44 -8.82 7.43
C GLY A 103 -15.55 -7.62 7.78
N LEU A 104 -16.03 -6.85 8.75
CA LEU A 104 -15.37 -5.67 9.29
C LEU A 104 -14.52 -6.05 10.50
N ARG A 105 -13.26 -5.61 10.51
CA ARG A 105 -12.38 -5.65 11.68
C ARG A 105 -12.00 -4.25 12.12
N THR A 106 -11.99 -4.01 13.41
CA THR A 106 -11.44 -2.79 14.03
C THR A 106 -10.00 -3.04 14.42
N VAL A 107 -9.11 -2.10 14.10
CA VAL A 107 -7.68 -2.20 14.42
C VAL A 107 -7.27 -0.98 15.23
N ALA A 108 -6.53 -1.20 16.32
CA ALA A 108 -5.96 -0.12 17.12
C ALA A 108 -4.96 0.70 16.28
N ALA A 109 -4.86 2.00 16.54
CA ALA A 109 -4.05 2.91 15.71
C ALA A 109 -2.55 2.60 15.74
N ASP A 110 -2.09 1.97 16.83
CA ASP A 110 -0.69 1.61 17.12
C ASP A 110 -0.40 0.12 16.91
N ALA A 111 -1.41 -0.68 16.58
CA ALA A 111 -1.18 -2.06 16.22
C ALA A 111 -0.36 -2.09 14.92
N GLU A 112 0.84 -2.67 15.00
CA GLU A 112 1.46 -3.32 13.84
C GLU A 112 0.35 -4.05 13.07
N PRO A 113 0.36 -4.08 11.73
CA PRO A 113 -0.60 -4.86 10.98
C PRO A 113 -0.38 -6.33 11.34
N ALA A 114 -0.96 -6.75 12.46
CA ALA A 114 -1.07 -8.11 12.87
C ALA A 114 -2.02 -8.69 11.84
N GLU A 115 -1.39 -9.29 10.84
CA GLU A 115 -1.90 -10.36 10.03
C GLU A 115 -2.33 -11.49 10.98
N ASP A 116 -3.38 -11.26 11.78
CA ASP A 116 -4.24 -12.35 12.24
C ASP A 116 -4.57 -13.11 10.97
N ARG A 117 -3.96 -14.30 10.81
CA ARG A 117 -3.93 -15.07 9.57
C ARG A 117 -5.14 -14.72 8.72
N PRO A 118 -4.95 -14.06 7.56
CA PRO A 118 -6.09 -13.70 6.75
C PRO A 118 -6.90 -14.97 6.52
N PRO A 119 -8.24 -14.87 6.66
CA PRO A 119 -9.11 -16.03 6.47
C PRO A 119 -8.76 -16.70 5.14
N ILE A 120 -8.72 -18.03 5.14
CA ILE A 120 -8.27 -18.82 4.00
C ILE A 120 -9.25 -18.58 2.85
N VAL A 121 -8.80 -17.88 1.82
CA VAL A 121 -9.53 -17.62 0.57
C VAL A 121 -8.71 -18.20 -0.57
N ASP A 122 -9.34 -18.99 -1.43
CA ASP A 122 -8.76 -19.55 -2.66
C ASP A 122 -8.69 -18.48 -3.76
N GLY A 123 -7.98 -17.38 -3.49
CA GLY A 123 -7.84 -16.25 -4.40
C GLY A 123 -7.47 -14.95 -3.68
N PRO A 124 -7.47 -13.81 -4.39
CA PRO A 124 -7.03 -12.55 -3.83
C PRO A 124 -8.07 -11.98 -2.86
N ILE A 125 -7.59 -11.14 -1.94
CA ILE A 125 -8.44 -10.40 -1.01
C ILE A 125 -8.43 -8.92 -1.39
N LEU A 126 -9.62 -8.32 -1.48
CA LEU A 126 -9.81 -6.87 -1.50
C LEU A 126 -10.03 -6.37 -0.08
N LEU A 127 -9.10 -5.56 0.42
CA LEU A 127 -9.21 -4.85 1.69
C LEU A 127 -9.77 -3.44 1.46
N VAL A 128 -10.94 -3.18 2.04
CA VAL A 128 -11.54 -1.84 2.13
C VAL A 128 -11.15 -1.22 3.47
N VAL A 129 -10.38 -0.13 3.43
CA VAL A 129 -9.97 0.60 4.63
C VAL A 129 -10.92 1.77 4.84
N LEU A 130 -11.53 1.82 6.03
CA LEU A 130 -12.40 2.89 6.51
C LEU A 130 -11.66 3.63 7.62
N GLU A 131 -11.04 4.75 7.25
CA GLU A 131 -10.25 5.53 8.19
C GLU A 131 -11.09 6.67 8.79
N GLY A 132 -11.34 6.59 10.10
CA GLY A 132 -12.03 7.60 10.88
C GLY A 132 -11.27 8.92 10.88
N ARG A 133 -11.99 10.00 10.57
CA ARG A 133 -11.50 11.38 10.63
C ARG A 133 -12.28 12.18 11.65
N GLN A 134 -11.58 13.13 12.26
CA GLN A 134 -12.24 14.14 13.05
C GLN A 134 -13.14 14.99 12.15
N ASP A 135 -14.24 15.40 12.74
CA ASP A 135 -15.10 16.37 12.11
C ASP A 135 -14.54 17.78 12.34
N TRP A 136 -13.94 18.36 11.31
CA TRP A 136 -13.43 19.73 11.35
C TRP A 136 -14.47 20.76 10.90
N ASN A 137 -15.61 20.33 10.35
CA ASN A 137 -16.66 21.23 9.88
C ASN A 137 -17.71 21.54 10.95
N GLY A 138 -17.64 20.87 12.11
CA GLY A 138 -18.51 21.13 13.26
C GLY A 138 -19.95 20.63 13.07
N THR A 139 -20.22 19.78 12.08
CA THR A 139 -21.54 19.16 11.87
C THR A 139 -21.86 18.07 12.89
N GLY A 140 -20.88 17.64 13.69
CA GLY A 140 -21.00 16.52 14.61
C GLY A 140 -21.06 15.17 13.91
N ARG A 141 -20.73 15.11 12.61
CA ARG A 141 -20.90 13.91 11.79
C ARG A 141 -19.57 13.18 11.59
N PRO A 142 -19.52 11.86 11.82
CA PRO A 142 -18.33 11.08 11.52
C PRO A 142 -17.95 11.21 10.04
N ARG A 143 -16.66 11.40 9.78
CA ARG A 143 -16.10 11.39 8.41
C ARG A 143 -15.20 10.17 8.25
N LEU A 144 -15.29 9.53 7.10
CA LEU A 144 -14.44 8.41 6.73
C LEU A 144 -13.60 8.77 5.51
N LEU A 145 -12.34 8.35 5.49
CA LEU A 145 -11.58 8.18 4.26
C LEU A 145 -11.65 6.73 3.83
N LEU A 146 -12.14 6.51 2.61
CA LEU A 146 -12.21 5.19 2.01
C LEU A 146 -11.03 4.95 1.09
N ARG A 147 -10.44 3.76 1.21
CA ARG A 147 -9.44 3.22 0.30
C ARG A 147 -9.77 1.76 0.01
N ALA A 148 -9.43 1.31 -1.18
CA ALA A 148 -9.52 -0.10 -1.54
C ALA A 148 -8.11 -0.56 -1.94
N ARG A 149 -7.66 -1.68 -1.37
CA ARG A 149 -6.31 -2.21 -1.56
C ARG A 149 -6.38 -3.73 -1.72
N PRO A 150 -5.75 -4.30 -2.73
CA PRO A 150 -5.58 -5.75 -2.79
C PRO A 150 -4.55 -6.21 -1.75
N VAL A 151 -4.75 -7.40 -1.21
CA VAL A 151 -3.86 -8.10 -0.28
C VAL A 151 -3.28 -9.33 -1.00
N ARG A 152 -1.96 -9.49 -0.92
CA ARG A 152 -1.20 -10.63 -1.46
C ARG A 152 -0.22 -11.12 -0.40
N ASP A 153 -0.03 -12.43 -0.28
CA ASP A 153 0.97 -13.03 0.60
C ASP A 153 1.01 -12.42 2.02
N ASN A 154 -0.17 -12.15 2.60
CA ASN A 154 -0.27 -11.53 3.91
C ASN A 154 0.33 -10.10 3.97
N ALA A 155 0.16 -9.34 2.89
CA ALA A 155 0.55 -7.94 2.80
C ALA A 155 -0.44 -7.14 1.92
N ALA A 156 -0.99 -6.06 2.48
CA ALA A 156 -1.80 -5.12 1.71
C ALA A 156 -0.90 -4.28 0.78
N ALA A 157 -1.06 -4.43 -0.54
CA ALA A 157 -0.26 -3.70 -1.50
C ALA A 157 -0.44 -2.18 -1.37
N PRO A 158 0.62 -1.36 -1.52
CA PRO A 158 0.54 0.09 -1.43
C PRO A 158 -0.45 0.63 -2.47
N SER A 159 -1.51 1.28 -2.00
CA SER A 159 -2.47 1.96 -2.88
C SER A 159 -1.87 3.28 -3.32
N VAL A 160 -1.26 3.29 -4.50
CA VAL A 160 -0.61 4.47 -5.07
C VAL A 160 -1.39 5.07 -6.25
N GLY A 161 -2.41 4.37 -6.75
CA GLY A 161 -3.11 4.76 -7.99
C GLY A 161 -4.37 5.61 -7.80
N LEU A 162 -5.00 5.60 -6.62
CA LEU A 162 -6.23 6.34 -6.35
C LEU A 162 -6.17 7.07 -5.00
N PRO A 163 -6.37 8.40 -4.97
CA PRO A 163 -6.51 9.14 -3.73
C PRO A 163 -7.69 8.62 -2.88
N PRO A 164 -7.60 8.66 -1.55
CA PRO A 164 -8.70 8.28 -0.67
C PRO A 164 -9.94 9.14 -0.93
N VAL A 165 -11.12 8.54 -0.84
CA VAL A 165 -12.40 9.26 -1.02
C VAL A 165 -12.98 9.57 0.34
N VAL A 166 -13.31 10.85 0.57
CA VAL A 166 -13.96 11.30 1.81
C VAL A 166 -15.46 11.02 1.73
N ILE A 167 -16.05 10.53 2.82
CA ILE A 167 -17.50 10.46 3.01
C ILE A 167 -17.85 11.07 4.36
N GLU A 168 -18.90 11.88 4.41
CA GLU A 168 -19.56 12.30 5.65
C GLU A 168 -20.75 11.38 5.92
N LEU A 169 -20.84 10.85 7.14
CA LEU A 169 -21.88 9.90 7.54
C LEU A 169 -23.08 10.60 8.18
N GLY A 170 -24.26 9.95 8.13
CA GLY A 170 -25.45 10.38 8.87
C GLY A 170 -26.19 11.62 8.33
N GLY A 171 -25.68 12.26 7.27
CA GLY A 171 -26.35 13.38 6.60
C GLY A 171 -27.36 12.96 5.52
N GLU A 172 -28.27 13.83 5.12
CA GLU A 172 -29.14 13.55 3.98
C GLU A 172 -28.31 13.20 2.73
N GLY A 173 -28.67 12.10 2.04
CA GLY A 173 -27.95 11.64 0.86
C GLY A 173 -26.60 10.96 1.11
N TRP A 174 -26.21 10.71 2.36
CA TRP A 174 -24.93 10.08 2.70
C TRP A 174 -24.75 8.71 2.03
N GLN A 175 -25.81 7.89 1.98
CA GLN A 175 -25.76 6.56 1.37
C GLN A 175 -25.42 6.63 -0.12
N ALA A 176 -26.09 7.51 -0.87
CA ALA A 176 -25.79 7.68 -2.29
C ALA A 176 -24.37 8.22 -2.53
N ALA A 177 -23.84 9.07 -1.63
CA ALA A 177 -22.45 9.51 -1.69
C ALA A 177 -21.48 8.36 -1.39
N ALA A 178 -21.79 7.53 -0.41
CA ALA A 178 -21.06 6.32 -0.07
C ALA A 178 -21.03 5.31 -1.23
N ASP A 179 -22.16 5.04 -1.87
CA ASP A 179 -22.24 4.14 -3.01
C ASP A 179 -21.36 4.61 -4.16
N ARG A 180 -21.38 5.92 -4.47
CA ARG A 180 -20.49 6.52 -5.48
C ARG A 180 -19.02 6.41 -5.09
N ALA A 181 -18.70 6.58 -3.80
CA ALA A 181 -17.34 6.43 -3.31
C ALA A 181 -16.86 4.98 -3.44
N LEU A 182 -17.70 4.00 -3.06
CA LEU A 182 -17.43 2.57 -3.20
C LEU A 182 -17.23 2.17 -4.66
N GLU A 183 -18.13 2.60 -5.56
CA GLU A 183 -17.99 2.39 -7.00
C GLU A 183 -16.66 2.91 -7.53
N ARG A 184 -16.20 4.06 -7.04
CA ARG A 184 -14.92 4.63 -7.44
C ARG A 184 -13.74 3.80 -6.93
N VAL A 185 -13.67 3.49 -5.63
CA VAL A 185 -12.50 2.82 -5.04
C VAL A 185 -12.45 1.33 -5.39
N VAL A 186 -13.58 0.62 -5.31
CA VAL A 186 -13.68 -0.80 -5.67
C VAL A 186 -13.59 -0.95 -7.19
N GLY A 187 -14.29 -0.11 -7.94
CA GLY A 187 -14.22 -0.13 -9.40
C GLY A 187 -12.80 0.12 -9.91
N PHE A 188 -12.03 1.00 -9.28
CA PHE A 188 -10.61 1.19 -9.60
C PHE A 188 -9.79 -0.07 -9.28
N ALA A 189 -10.00 -0.68 -8.11
CA ALA A 189 -9.28 -1.89 -7.72
C ALA A 189 -9.59 -3.12 -8.61
N LEU A 190 -10.75 -3.15 -9.26
CA LEU A 190 -11.16 -4.22 -10.17
C LEU A 190 -10.98 -3.91 -11.66
N ARG A 191 -10.71 -2.65 -12.06
CA ARG A 191 -10.90 -2.13 -13.43
C ARG A 191 -10.04 -2.76 -14.52
N ASP A 192 -9.01 -3.48 -14.12
CA ASP A 192 -8.07 -4.12 -15.04
C ASP A 192 -8.32 -5.64 -15.12
N GLY A 193 -9.53 -6.08 -14.78
CA GLY A 193 -10.06 -7.41 -15.01
C GLY A 193 -10.68 -7.57 -16.39
#